data_AF-A0A8J1U9M9-F1
#
_entry.id   AF-A0A8J1U9M9-F1
#
_cell.length_a   1.000
_cell.length_b   1.000
_cell.length_c   1.000
_cell.angle_alpha   90.00
_cell.angle_beta   90.00
_cell.angle_gamma   90.00
#
_symmetry.space_group_name_H-M   'P 1'
#
loop_
_entity.id
_entity.type
_entity.pdbx_description
1 polymer ?
#
loop_
_entity_poly.entity_id
_entity_poly.type
_entity_poly.pdbx_seq_one_letter_code
_entity_poly.pdbx_strand_id
1 'polypeptide(L)'
;FHSTMKVLRVLLLVAIVDAQRLGQYNVDRSQISVSGFSSGGAFSTQFHVVHSGTIMGAAIFAGMPYNCFIYYGVSGCGQEPENINIARLVQDTRDFAITGDIDAVEGISRAKVYLFQGPNDFTVQEGNGPAIREYYQNFGSDIATMFTTNAGHGFPTNDYGNDCDTSSPPAINRCDYSGAFGALNHIYGGSLTDPGTAWTPNEENRADFTSNSTVVLKDACGRGRNTPSTQAITLWQKLTTL
;
A
#
# COMPACT_ATOMS: atom_id res chain seq x y z
N PHE A 1 -66.11 -5.79 -30.41
CA PHE A 1 -65.19 -5.89 -29.26
C PHE A 1 -64.12 -6.95 -29.56
N HIS A 2 -63.00 -6.56 -30.15
CA HIS A 2 -61.80 -7.40 -30.27
C HIS A 2 -60.61 -6.54 -29.82
N SER A 3 -60.14 -6.77 -28.60
CA SER A 3 -59.00 -6.05 -28.01
C SER A 3 -57.81 -7.00 -28.00
N THR A 4 -56.84 -6.76 -28.88
CA THR A 4 -55.55 -7.46 -28.90
C THR A 4 -54.56 -6.70 -28.00
N MET A 5 -54.24 -7.27 -26.84
CA MET A 5 -53.14 -6.82 -25.98
C MET A 5 -51.79 -7.02 -26.69
N LYS A 6 -51.06 -5.93 -26.92
CA LYS A 6 -49.64 -5.96 -27.31
C LYS A 6 -48.79 -6.21 -26.06
N VAL A 7 -48.20 -7.39 -25.95
CA VAL A 7 -47.17 -7.68 -24.94
C VAL A 7 -45.86 -7.09 -25.44
N LEU A 8 -45.45 -5.95 -24.87
CA LEU A 8 -44.15 -5.34 -25.12
C LEU A 8 -43.09 -6.10 -24.31
N ARG A 9 -42.29 -6.95 -24.96
CA ARG A 9 -41.11 -7.58 -24.33
C ARG A 9 -40.01 -6.53 -24.21
N VAL A 10 -39.76 -6.06 -23.00
CA VAL A 10 -38.54 -5.30 -22.67
C VAL A 10 -37.39 -6.29 -22.64
N LEU A 11 -36.54 -6.27 -23.67
CA LEU A 11 -35.25 -6.97 -23.67
C LEU A 11 -34.30 -6.19 -22.76
N LEU A 12 -34.00 -6.76 -21.59
CA LEU A 12 -32.95 -6.29 -20.71
C LEU A 12 -31.60 -6.59 -21.37
N LEU A 13 -30.98 -5.57 -21.97
CA LEU A 13 -29.59 -5.63 -22.42
C LEU A 13 -28.69 -5.69 -21.18
N VAL A 14 -28.30 -6.90 -20.78
CA VAL A 14 -27.20 -7.09 -19.83
C VAL A 14 -25.92 -6.79 -20.61
N ALA A 15 -25.33 -5.61 -20.37
CA ALA A 15 -23.97 -5.34 -20.79
C ALA A 15 -23.05 -6.28 -20.01
N ILE A 16 -22.56 -7.33 -20.67
CA ILE A 16 -21.52 -8.20 -20.12
C ILE A 16 -20.25 -7.36 -20.18
N VAL A 17 -19.87 -6.75 -19.05
CA VAL A 17 -18.52 -6.19 -18.89
C VAL A 17 -17.60 -7.40 -18.85
N ASP A 18 -16.94 -7.68 -19.97
CA ASP A 18 -15.93 -8.73 -20.06
C ASP A 18 -14.73 -8.30 -19.23
N ALA A 19 -14.70 -8.71 -17.96
CA ALA A 19 -13.55 -8.50 -17.10
C ALA A 19 -12.41 -9.34 -17.69
N GLN A 20 -11.50 -8.68 -18.42
CA GLN A 20 -10.32 -9.33 -18.96
C GLN A 20 -9.63 -10.14 -17.87
N ARG A 21 -9.54 -11.45 -18.09
CA ARG A 21 -8.86 -12.35 -17.16
C ARG A 21 -7.38 -11.97 -17.16
N LEU A 22 -6.88 -11.54 -16.01
CA LEU A 22 -5.45 -11.22 -15.84
C LEU A 22 -4.59 -12.45 -16.18
N GLY A 23 -3.41 -12.18 -16.75
CA GLY A 23 -2.42 -13.21 -17.04
C GLY A 23 -1.98 -13.93 -15.76
N GLN A 24 -1.57 -15.20 -15.91
CA GLN A 24 -0.95 -15.97 -14.84
C GLN A 24 0.56 -16.01 -15.06
N TYR A 25 1.32 -15.83 -13.99
CA TYR A 25 2.78 -15.86 -14.00
C TYR A 25 3.28 -16.95 -13.03
N ASN A 26 4.47 -17.48 -13.30
CA ASN A 26 5.13 -18.43 -12.40
C ASN A 26 5.73 -17.67 -11.21
N VAL A 27 4.95 -17.53 -10.14
CA VAL A 27 5.27 -16.73 -8.96
C VAL A 27 5.49 -17.66 -7.76
N ASP A 28 6.62 -17.47 -7.07
CA ASP A 28 6.81 -18.04 -5.75
C ASP A 28 5.92 -17.30 -4.74
N ARG A 29 4.91 -17.99 -4.23
CA ARG A 29 3.95 -17.43 -3.28
C ARG A 29 4.56 -17.09 -1.92
N SER A 30 5.73 -17.64 -1.60
CA SER A 30 6.46 -17.30 -0.38
C SER A 30 7.28 -16.02 -0.51
N GLN A 31 7.33 -15.42 -1.71
CA GLN A 31 8.13 -14.24 -2.04
C GLN A 31 7.26 -13.05 -2.49
N ILE A 32 6.06 -12.91 -1.93
CA ILE A 32 5.12 -11.83 -2.26
C ILE A 32 5.21 -10.74 -1.20
N SER A 33 5.45 -9.50 -1.64
CA SER A 33 5.42 -8.30 -0.80
C SER A 33 4.51 -7.23 -1.36
N VAL A 34 4.00 -6.34 -0.50
CA VAL A 34 3.17 -5.20 -0.88
C VAL A 34 3.89 -3.88 -0.60
N SER A 35 3.68 -2.88 -1.45
CA SER A 35 4.19 -1.53 -1.21
C SER A 35 3.23 -0.47 -1.72
N GLY A 36 3.34 0.73 -1.15
CA GLY A 36 2.59 1.87 -1.64
C GLY A 36 2.95 3.17 -0.95
N PHE A 37 2.46 4.25 -1.54
CA PHE A 37 2.70 5.62 -1.12
C PHE A 37 1.42 6.33 -0.71
N SER A 38 1.47 7.15 0.34
CA SER A 38 0.32 7.93 0.81
C SER A 38 -0.84 7.00 1.17
N SER A 39 -2.02 7.18 0.57
CA SER A 39 -3.14 6.23 0.66
C SER A 39 -2.76 4.78 0.29
N GLY A 40 -1.83 4.58 -0.66
CA GLY A 40 -1.28 3.26 -0.99
C GLY A 40 -0.35 2.71 0.11
N GLY A 41 0.30 3.59 0.88
CA GLY A 41 1.09 3.21 2.05
C GLY A 41 0.18 2.75 3.18
N ALA A 42 -0.90 3.49 3.45
CA ALA A 42 -1.95 3.06 4.38
C ALA A 42 -2.58 1.72 3.94
N PHE A 43 -2.90 1.58 2.65
CA PHE A 43 -3.38 0.30 2.10
C PHE A 43 -2.36 -0.83 2.30
N SER A 44 -1.06 -0.57 2.11
CA SER A 44 -0.02 -1.58 2.28
C SER A 44 0.03 -2.09 3.71
N THR A 45 -0.13 -1.21 4.72
CA THR A 45 -0.29 -1.63 6.12
C THR A 45 -1.52 -2.53 6.29
N GLN A 46 -2.69 -2.11 5.77
CA GLN A 46 -3.93 -2.89 5.85
C GLN A 46 -3.77 -4.28 5.21
N PHE A 47 -3.35 -4.30 3.96
CA PHE A 47 -3.26 -5.52 3.16
C PHE A 47 -2.26 -6.51 3.74
N HIS A 48 -1.11 -6.02 4.21
CA HIS A 48 -0.13 -6.85 4.86
C HIS A 48 -0.67 -7.47 6.15
N VAL A 49 -1.27 -6.69 7.06
CA VAL A 49 -1.80 -7.22 8.33
C VAL A 49 -2.90 -8.25 8.08
N VAL A 50 -3.85 -7.96 7.19
CA VAL A 50 -4.97 -8.85 6.88
C VAL A 50 -4.49 -10.16 6.26
N HIS A 51 -3.46 -10.12 5.40
CA HIS A 51 -2.97 -11.26 4.62
C HIS A 51 -1.54 -11.69 4.97
N SER A 52 -1.12 -11.49 6.22
CA SER A 52 0.26 -11.69 6.67
C SER A 52 0.75 -13.14 6.60
N GLY A 53 -0.15 -14.11 6.42
CA GLY A 53 0.17 -15.50 6.14
C GLY A 53 0.70 -15.73 4.71
N THR A 54 0.35 -14.84 3.77
CA THR A 54 0.79 -14.89 2.36
C THR A 54 1.79 -13.79 2.01
N ILE A 55 1.61 -12.60 2.58
CA ILE A 55 2.43 -11.43 2.29
C ILE A 55 3.61 -11.40 3.25
N MET A 56 4.81 -11.67 2.75
CA MET A 56 6.01 -11.84 3.57
C MET A 56 6.64 -10.52 4.06
N GLY A 57 6.21 -9.39 3.49
CA GLY A 57 6.79 -8.09 3.79
C GLY A 57 6.00 -6.94 3.18
N ALA A 58 6.22 -5.76 3.74
CA ALA A 58 5.52 -4.55 3.36
C ALA A 58 6.45 -3.34 3.33
N ALA A 59 6.29 -2.48 2.33
CA ALA A 59 6.95 -1.17 2.29
C ALA A 59 5.91 -0.05 2.34
N ILE A 60 6.04 0.82 3.34
CA ILE A 60 5.08 1.88 3.63
C ILE A 60 5.78 3.23 3.48
N PHE A 61 5.41 3.98 2.44
CA PHE A 61 5.92 5.32 2.18
C PHE A 61 4.83 6.33 2.52
N ALA A 62 5.06 7.20 3.50
CA ALA A 62 4.08 8.20 3.95
C ALA A 62 2.68 7.59 4.22
N GLY A 63 2.63 6.45 4.91
CA GLY A 63 1.39 5.72 5.20
C GLY A 63 0.86 5.96 6.61
N MET A 64 -0.01 5.07 7.09
CA MET A 64 -0.61 5.14 8.43
C MET A 64 -0.64 3.76 9.11
N PRO A 65 -0.74 3.69 10.46
CA PRO A 65 -0.88 2.43 11.19
C PRO A 65 -2.17 1.66 10.85
N TYR A 66 -2.14 0.35 11.06
CA TYR A 66 -3.29 -0.52 10.80
C TYR A 66 -4.52 -0.06 11.59
N ASN A 67 -5.68 -0.06 10.95
CA ASN A 67 -6.98 0.23 11.58
C ASN A 67 -7.12 1.66 12.16
N CYS A 68 -6.14 2.54 11.96
CA CYS A 68 -6.16 3.89 12.53
C CYS A 68 -7.41 4.68 12.09
N PHE A 69 -7.75 4.61 10.80
CA PHE A 69 -8.83 5.43 10.22
C PHE A 69 -10.22 5.14 10.82
N ILE A 70 -10.41 3.98 11.44
CA ILE A 70 -11.66 3.61 12.11
C ILE A 70 -11.90 4.48 13.35
N TYR A 71 -10.85 4.91 14.04
CA TYR A 71 -10.95 5.70 15.27
C TYR A 71 -10.78 7.20 15.04
N TYR A 72 -9.88 7.57 14.13
CA TYR A 72 -9.43 8.96 13.97
C TYR A 72 -9.81 9.57 12.61
N GLY A 73 -10.36 8.76 11.70
CA GLY A 73 -10.54 9.15 10.30
C GLY A 73 -9.19 9.37 9.59
N VAL A 74 -9.24 9.68 8.29
CA VAL A 74 -8.02 9.92 7.50
C VAL A 74 -7.24 11.12 8.03
N SER A 75 -7.93 12.20 8.41
CA SER A 75 -7.28 13.42 8.91
C SER A 75 -6.59 13.20 10.25
N GLY A 76 -7.25 12.57 11.23
CA GLY A 76 -6.63 12.36 12.54
C GLY A 76 -5.43 11.41 12.45
N CYS A 77 -5.49 10.38 11.60
CA CYS A 77 -4.33 9.51 11.36
C CYS A 77 -3.18 10.24 10.66
N GLY A 78 -3.48 10.98 9.59
CA GLY A 78 -2.44 11.62 8.79
C GLY A 78 -1.84 12.87 9.43
N GLN A 79 -2.62 13.63 10.19
CA GLN A 79 -2.24 14.98 10.64
C GLN A 79 -1.98 15.08 12.14
N GLU A 80 -2.43 14.12 12.93
CA GLU A 80 -2.29 14.13 14.39
C GLU A 80 -1.72 12.78 14.90
N PRO A 81 -0.56 12.33 14.37
CA PRO A 81 -0.01 11.02 14.72
C PRO A 81 0.26 10.85 16.23
N GLU A 82 0.49 11.94 16.96
CA GLU A 82 0.65 11.96 18.41
C GLU A 82 -0.62 11.53 19.19
N ASN A 83 -1.80 11.63 18.57
CA ASN A 83 -3.08 11.25 19.17
C ASN A 83 -3.42 9.77 18.91
N ILE A 84 -2.65 9.07 18.08
CA ILE A 84 -2.90 7.67 17.74
C ILE A 84 -2.54 6.77 18.92
N ASN A 85 -3.54 6.06 19.44
CA ASN A 85 -3.34 5.06 20.49
C ASN A 85 -2.88 3.73 19.87
N ILE A 86 -1.56 3.56 19.71
CA ILE A 86 -0.97 2.35 19.12
C ILE A 86 -1.33 1.09 19.90
N ALA A 87 -1.34 1.14 21.23
CA ALA A 87 -1.72 0.00 22.06
C ALA A 87 -3.14 -0.49 21.75
N ARG A 88 -4.07 0.42 21.47
CA ARG A 88 -5.42 0.05 21.03
C ARG A 88 -5.40 -0.67 19.68
N LEU A 89 -4.69 -0.13 18.69
CA LEU A 89 -4.61 -0.74 17.36
C LEU A 89 -3.96 -2.14 17.41
N VAL A 90 -2.95 -2.32 18.26
CA VAL A 90 -2.32 -3.62 18.51
C VAL A 90 -3.30 -4.60 19.13
N GLN A 91 -4.10 -4.16 20.11
CA GLN A 91 -5.11 -5.00 20.73
C GLN A 91 -6.19 -5.43 19.73
N ASP A 92 -6.74 -4.49 18.95
CA ASP A 92 -7.75 -4.83 17.94
C ASP A 92 -7.20 -5.84 16.91
N THR A 93 -5.92 -5.70 16.53
CA THR A 93 -5.25 -6.65 15.62
C THR A 93 -5.20 -8.06 16.22
N ARG A 94 -4.85 -8.18 17.51
CA ARG A 94 -4.83 -9.48 18.21
C ARG A 94 -6.23 -10.07 18.28
N ASP A 95 -7.23 -9.24 18.57
CA ASP A 95 -8.62 -9.68 18.65
C ASP A 95 -9.13 -10.18 17.29
N PHE A 96 -8.86 -9.45 16.21
CA PHE A 96 -9.21 -9.87 14.84
C PHE A 96 -8.50 -11.16 14.41
N ALA A 97 -7.26 -11.38 14.86
CA ALA A 97 -6.55 -12.64 14.60
C ALA A 97 -7.18 -13.81 15.38
N ILE A 98 -7.67 -13.58 16.60
CA ILE A 98 -8.37 -14.59 17.40
C ILE A 98 -9.72 -14.95 16.78
N THR A 99 -10.45 -13.97 16.25
CA THR A 99 -11.76 -14.20 15.60
C THR A 99 -11.63 -14.74 14.17
N GLY A 100 -10.43 -14.71 13.58
CA GLY A 100 -10.17 -15.14 12.21
C GLY A 100 -10.58 -14.13 11.14
N ASP A 101 -10.79 -12.87 11.52
CA ASP A 101 -11.08 -11.77 10.60
C ASP A 101 -9.82 -11.33 9.81
N ILE A 102 -8.64 -11.61 10.37
CA ILE A 102 -7.33 -11.45 9.72
C ILE A 102 -6.46 -12.70 9.94
N ASP A 103 -5.38 -12.82 9.17
CA ASP A 103 -4.36 -13.84 9.39
C ASP A 103 -3.73 -13.75 10.80
N ALA A 104 -3.20 -14.87 11.28
CA ALA A 104 -2.58 -14.96 12.59
C ALA A 104 -1.38 -14.00 12.74
N VAL A 105 -1.21 -13.40 13.92
CA VAL A 105 -0.19 -12.35 14.17
C VAL A 105 1.25 -12.84 13.99
N GLU A 106 1.48 -14.15 13.98
CA GLU A 106 2.78 -14.74 13.64
C GLU A 106 3.19 -14.45 12.19
N GLY A 107 2.25 -14.17 11.28
CA GLY A 107 2.57 -13.65 9.95
C GLY A 107 3.24 -12.28 10.04
N ILE A 108 2.68 -11.39 10.86
CA ILE A 108 3.21 -10.04 11.11
C ILE A 108 4.59 -10.12 11.76
N SER A 109 4.79 -11.02 12.73
CA SER A 109 6.08 -11.14 13.43
C SER A 109 7.24 -11.58 12.54
N ARG A 110 6.96 -12.38 11.49
CA ARG A 110 7.98 -12.83 10.52
C ARG A 110 8.21 -11.83 9.40
N ALA A 111 7.38 -10.78 9.32
CA ALA A 111 7.40 -9.87 8.20
C ALA A 111 8.65 -8.99 8.16
N LYS A 112 9.10 -8.70 6.95
CA LYS A 112 10.09 -7.65 6.69
C LYS A 112 9.37 -6.36 6.32
N VAL A 113 9.53 -5.33 7.13
CA VAL A 113 8.82 -4.06 6.99
C VAL A 113 9.80 -2.93 6.69
N TYR A 114 9.55 -2.19 5.62
CA TYR A 114 10.32 -1.02 5.26
C TYR A 114 9.46 0.24 5.41
N LEU A 115 9.96 1.25 6.13
CA LEU A 115 9.24 2.49 6.40
C LEU A 115 10.00 3.69 5.86
N PHE A 116 9.30 4.53 5.08
CA PHE A 116 9.80 5.83 4.67
C PHE A 116 8.82 6.92 5.09
N GLN A 117 9.35 7.98 5.68
CA GLN A 117 8.60 9.16 6.07
C GLN A 117 9.52 10.38 6.00
N GLY A 118 9.09 11.42 5.29
CA GLY A 118 9.84 12.67 5.19
C GLY A 118 9.52 13.61 6.36
N PRO A 119 10.51 14.37 6.89
CA PRO A 119 10.30 15.36 7.94
C PRO A 119 9.57 16.62 7.45
N ASN A 120 9.52 16.88 6.13
CA ASN A 120 8.77 18.00 5.54
C ASN A 120 7.43 17.56 4.93
N ASP A 121 6.98 16.35 5.24
CA ASP A 121 5.68 15.86 4.79
C ASP A 121 4.56 16.44 5.68
N PHE A 122 3.88 17.46 5.19
CA PHE A 122 2.72 18.06 5.87
C PHE A 122 1.38 17.46 5.43
N THR A 123 1.37 16.44 4.57
CA THR A 123 0.14 15.75 4.13
C THR A 123 -0.10 14.47 4.91
N VAL A 124 0.98 13.75 5.21
CA VAL A 124 1.02 12.67 6.20
C VAL A 124 2.20 13.02 7.11
N GLN A 125 1.88 13.63 8.24
CA GLN A 125 2.85 14.21 9.18
C GLN A 125 3.93 13.21 9.59
N GLU A 126 5.13 13.72 9.83
CA GLU A 126 6.33 12.92 10.09
C GLU A 126 6.18 11.88 11.22
N GLY A 127 5.31 12.15 12.20
CA GLY A 127 5.02 11.24 13.30
C GLY A 127 4.38 9.91 12.87
N ASN A 128 3.81 9.82 11.67
CA ASN A 128 3.23 8.58 11.14
C ASN A 128 4.28 7.48 10.96
N GLY A 129 5.50 7.82 10.53
CA GLY A 129 6.59 6.85 10.39
C GLY A 129 6.91 6.15 11.71
N PRO A 130 7.25 6.89 12.79
CA PRO A 130 7.40 6.34 14.13
C PRO A 130 6.18 5.58 14.66
N ALA A 131 4.96 6.07 14.42
CA ALA A 131 3.73 5.40 14.84
C ALA A 131 3.57 4.01 14.19
N ILE A 132 3.82 3.90 12.87
CA ILE A 132 3.81 2.62 12.15
C ILE A 132 4.92 1.70 12.66
N ARG A 133 6.13 2.25 12.91
CA ARG A 133 7.24 1.49 13.47
C ARG A 133 6.86 0.89 14.83
N GLU A 134 6.29 1.68 15.73
CA GLU A 134 5.84 1.21 17.05
C GLU A 134 4.80 0.10 16.92
N TYR A 135 3.83 0.27 16.00
CA TYR A 135 2.83 -0.75 15.72
C TYR A 135 3.45 -2.10 15.32
N TYR A 136 4.35 -2.12 14.33
CA TYR A 136 5.02 -3.37 13.90
C TYR A 136 5.98 -3.94 14.96
N GLN A 137 6.64 -3.08 15.75
CA GLN A 137 7.50 -3.51 16.85
C GLN A 137 6.75 -4.34 17.90
N ASN A 138 5.47 -4.02 18.15
CA ASN A 138 4.62 -4.79 19.08
C ASN A 138 4.33 -6.23 18.62
N PHE A 139 4.62 -6.57 17.36
CA PHE A 139 4.52 -7.92 16.81
C PHE A 139 5.89 -8.57 16.57
N GLY A 140 6.99 -7.82 16.66
CA GLY A 140 8.35 -8.35 16.49
C GLY A 140 8.85 -8.45 15.05
N SER A 141 8.25 -7.69 14.12
CA SER A 141 8.70 -7.65 12.70
C SER A 141 10.15 -7.16 12.54
N ASP A 142 10.78 -7.56 11.43
CA ASP A 142 12.11 -7.08 11.00
C ASP A 142 11.96 -5.74 10.26
N ILE A 143 12.30 -4.63 10.92
CA ILE A 143 11.97 -3.28 10.46
C ILE A 143 13.22 -2.51 10.03
N ALA A 144 13.19 -1.97 8.81
CA ALA A 144 14.12 -0.94 8.34
C ALA A 144 13.37 0.39 8.14
N THR A 145 14.06 1.50 8.40
CA THR A 145 13.47 2.84 8.33
C THR A 145 14.38 3.83 7.63
N MET A 146 13.79 4.76 6.88
CA MET A 146 14.43 5.96 6.39
C MET A 146 13.56 7.18 6.70
N PHE A 147 13.91 7.88 7.79
CA PHE A 147 13.18 9.06 8.27
C PHE A 147 14.01 10.36 8.18
N THR A 148 15.25 10.26 7.71
CA THR A 148 16.22 11.37 7.72
C THR A 148 16.36 12.06 6.37
N THR A 149 15.84 11.47 5.29
CA THR A 149 15.80 12.11 3.97
C THR A 149 14.89 13.34 4.07
N ASN A 150 15.37 14.51 3.69
CA ASN A 150 14.67 15.79 3.76
C ASN A 150 13.52 15.90 2.73
N ALA A 151 12.57 14.98 2.80
CA ALA A 151 11.49 14.82 1.83
C ALA A 151 10.18 15.46 2.29
N GLY A 152 9.43 15.98 1.32
CA GLY A 152 8.01 16.34 1.45
C GLY A 152 7.11 15.14 1.12
N HIS A 153 5.84 15.41 0.81
CA HIS A 153 4.87 14.39 0.40
C HIS A 153 5.07 13.96 -1.06
N GLY A 154 6.05 13.10 -1.31
CA GLY A 154 6.32 12.50 -2.60
C GLY A 154 7.10 11.19 -2.49
N PHE A 155 6.94 10.31 -3.47
CA PHE A 155 7.71 9.07 -3.54
C PHE A 155 9.19 9.38 -3.80
N PRO A 156 10.11 8.93 -2.95
CA PRO A 156 11.53 9.29 -3.07
C PRO A 156 12.21 8.45 -4.15
N THR A 157 12.80 9.13 -5.13
CA THR A 157 13.65 8.55 -6.16
C THR A 157 15.06 9.14 -6.08
N ASN A 158 15.98 8.52 -6.81
CA ASN A 158 17.36 9.00 -6.84
C ASN A 158 17.45 10.37 -7.52
N ASP A 159 16.94 10.49 -8.74
CA ASP A 159 17.24 11.61 -9.65
C ASP A 159 16.04 12.11 -10.47
N TYR A 160 14.81 11.69 -10.15
CA TYR A 160 13.62 12.01 -10.93
C TYR A 160 12.48 12.68 -10.12
N GLY A 161 11.79 13.62 -10.75
CA GLY A 161 10.61 14.27 -10.19
C GLY A 161 10.87 15.67 -9.63
N ASN A 162 10.01 16.11 -8.71
CA ASN A 162 10.10 17.41 -8.05
C ASN A 162 11.30 17.47 -7.08
N ASP A 163 11.63 18.64 -6.55
CA ASP A 163 12.59 18.75 -5.44
C ASP A 163 12.18 17.89 -4.25
N CYS A 164 13.16 17.33 -3.52
CA CYS A 164 12.89 16.34 -2.48
C CYS A 164 11.85 16.80 -1.45
N ASP A 165 11.95 18.05 -1.01
CA ASP A 165 11.10 18.69 -0.01
C ASP A 165 9.72 19.13 -0.54
N THR A 166 9.44 18.93 -1.82
CA THR A 166 8.20 19.39 -2.46
C THR A 166 7.02 18.45 -2.18
N SER A 167 5.86 19.01 -1.88
CA SER A 167 4.58 18.28 -1.76
C SER A 167 3.64 18.70 -2.88
N SER A 168 3.85 18.19 -4.09
CA SER A 168 3.07 18.57 -5.27
C SER A 168 3.01 17.45 -6.30
N PRO A 169 2.00 17.42 -7.18
CA PRO A 169 1.97 16.49 -8.32
C PRO A 169 3.27 16.55 -9.15
N PRO A 170 3.76 15.42 -9.68
CA PRO A 170 3.16 14.09 -9.67
C PRO A 170 3.37 13.30 -8.36
N ALA A 171 3.82 13.93 -7.27
CA ALA A 171 4.16 13.30 -6.00
C ALA A 171 5.25 12.21 -6.14
N ILE A 172 6.24 12.51 -6.99
CA ILE A 172 7.49 11.76 -7.16
C ILE A 172 8.60 12.81 -7.06
N ASN A 173 9.60 12.56 -6.20
CA ASN A 173 10.60 13.55 -5.88
C ASN A 173 12.03 12.99 -6.04
N ARG A 174 12.96 13.86 -6.47
CA ARG A 174 14.39 13.58 -6.54
C ARG A 174 15.02 13.84 -5.18
N CYS A 175 15.42 12.78 -4.50
CA CYS A 175 15.83 12.81 -3.11
C CYS A 175 17.25 12.30 -2.88
N ASP A 176 18.02 12.06 -3.94
CA ASP A 176 19.31 11.36 -3.91
C ASP A 176 19.20 10.03 -3.12
N TYR A 177 18.00 9.43 -3.16
CA TYR A 177 17.62 8.26 -2.39
C TYR A 177 16.58 7.44 -3.15
N SER A 178 16.95 6.22 -3.55
CA SER A 178 16.03 5.29 -4.19
C SER A 178 15.17 4.56 -3.14
N GLY A 179 13.96 5.05 -2.91
CA GLY A 179 13.02 4.41 -1.99
C GLY A 179 12.63 3.00 -2.41
N ALA A 180 12.42 2.80 -3.71
CA ALA A 180 12.12 1.47 -4.26
C ALA A 180 13.25 0.47 -4.00
N PHE A 181 14.50 0.87 -4.23
CA PHE A 181 15.65 0.01 -3.94
C PHE A 181 15.76 -0.27 -2.44
N GLY A 182 15.68 0.74 -1.58
CA GLY A 182 15.78 0.55 -0.13
C GLY A 182 14.72 -0.42 0.41
N ALA A 183 13.48 -0.27 -0.04
CA ALA A 183 12.38 -1.16 0.29
C ALA A 183 12.62 -2.60 -0.17
N LEU A 184 12.89 -2.78 -1.47
CA LEU A 184 13.09 -4.10 -2.05
C LEU A 184 14.32 -4.78 -1.45
N ASN A 185 15.41 -4.04 -1.26
CA ASN A 185 16.63 -4.61 -0.70
C ASN A 185 16.40 -5.11 0.72
N HIS A 186 15.69 -4.35 1.57
CA HIS A 186 15.33 -4.84 2.91
C HIS A 186 14.46 -6.10 2.86
N ILE A 187 13.37 -6.04 2.10
CA ILE A 187 12.37 -7.12 2.03
C ILE A 187 12.96 -8.41 1.46
N TYR A 188 13.86 -8.31 0.47
CA TYR A 188 14.42 -9.47 -0.23
C TYR A 188 15.82 -9.88 0.25
N GLY A 189 16.21 -9.47 1.47
CA GLY A 189 17.36 -10.03 2.18
C GLY A 189 18.71 -9.34 1.93
N GLY A 190 18.69 -8.06 1.54
CA GLY A 190 19.85 -7.17 1.59
C GLY A 190 20.92 -7.40 0.51
N SER A 191 20.62 -8.22 -0.49
CA SER A 191 21.58 -8.66 -1.51
C SER A 191 21.27 -8.16 -2.92
N LEU A 192 20.32 -7.24 -3.07
CA LEU A 192 20.01 -6.63 -4.36
C LEU A 192 21.13 -5.64 -4.75
N THR A 193 21.39 -5.55 -6.05
CA THR A 193 22.29 -4.54 -6.60
C THR A 193 21.53 -3.23 -6.80
N ASP A 194 22.10 -2.14 -6.31
CA ASP A 194 21.55 -0.80 -6.54
C ASP A 194 21.59 -0.48 -8.04
N PRO A 195 20.46 -0.13 -8.68
CA PRO A 195 20.44 0.24 -10.10
C PRO A 195 21.24 1.53 -10.40
N GLY A 196 21.65 2.31 -9.39
CA GLY A 196 22.38 3.56 -9.55
C GLY A 196 21.52 4.67 -10.18
N THR A 197 22.17 5.68 -10.76
CA THR A 197 21.51 6.79 -11.51
C THR A 197 21.28 6.45 -12.99
N ALA A 198 21.69 5.28 -13.46
CA ALA A 198 21.64 4.92 -14.87
C ALA A 198 20.28 4.32 -15.30
N TRP A 199 19.17 4.86 -14.79
CA TRP A 199 17.84 4.45 -15.24
C TRP A 199 17.47 5.20 -16.51
N THR A 200 17.40 4.48 -17.63
CA THR A 200 16.74 4.98 -18.84
C THR A 200 15.29 4.54 -18.79
N PRO A 201 14.31 5.45 -18.82
CA PRO A 201 12.91 5.08 -18.93
C PRO A 201 12.71 4.35 -20.26
N ASN A 202 12.43 3.05 -20.23
CA ASN A 202 11.75 2.38 -21.33
C ASN A 202 10.27 2.23 -20.96
N GLU A 203 9.40 2.17 -21.96
CA GLU A 203 7.95 2.13 -21.75
C GLU A 203 7.51 0.90 -20.92
N GLU A 204 8.30 -0.18 -20.94
CA GLU A 204 8.05 -1.41 -20.17
C GLU A 204 8.32 -1.28 -18.66
N ASN A 205 9.25 -0.40 -18.25
CA ASN A 205 9.62 -0.20 -16.83
C ASN A 205 8.88 0.97 -16.16
N ARG A 206 7.97 1.64 -16.88
CA ARG A 206 7.00 2.51 -16.22
C ARG A 206 5.98 1.62 -15.52
N ALA A 207 6.23 1.33 -14.24
CA ALA A 207 5.11 1.14 -13.33
C ALA A 207 4.30 2.43 -13.41
N ASP A 208 3.21 2.40 -14.17
CA ASP A 208 2.35 3.55 -14.32
C ASP A 208 1.67 3.78 -12.97
N PHE A 209 2.32 4.58 -12.12
CA PHE A 209 1.80 5.06 -10.84
C PHE A 209 0.45 5.81 -11.02
N THR A 210 0.00 6.02 -12.27
CA THR A 210 -1.14 6.87 -12.61
C THR A 210 -2.35 6.18 -13.23
N SER A 211 -2.45 4.84 -13.31
CA SER A 211 -3.67 4.25 -13.89
C SER A 211 -4.19 2.96 -13.22
N ASN A 212 -5.31 3.13 -12.51
CA ASN A 212 -6.47 2.24 -12.54
C ASN A 212 -6.47 0.87 -11.83
N SER A 213 -5.58 0.57 -10.89
CA SER A 213 -5.81 -0.56 -9.97
C SER A 213 -6.68 -0.14 -8.77
N THR A 214 -7.99 0.02 -9.00
CA THR A 214 -8.97 0.05 -7.92
C THR A 214 -9.07 -1.34 -7.31
N VAL A 215 -8.37 -1.61 -6.20
CA VAL A 215 -8.69 -2.78 -5.38
C VAL A 215 -9.92 -2.42 -4.55
N VAL A 216 -11.11 -2.70 -5.08
CA VAL A 216 -12.34 -2.69 -4.28
C VAL A 216 -12.28 -3.92 -3.38
N LEU A 217 -11.79 -3.77 -2.15
CA LEU A 217 -11.96 -4.78 -1.11
C LEU A 217 -13.44 -4.76 -0.70
N LYS A 218 -14.24 -5.60 -1.38
CA LYS A 218 -15.68 -5.73 -1.10
C LYS A 218 -15.97 -6.30 0.30
N ASP A 219 -14.97 -6.91 0.93
CA ASP A 219 -15.16 -7.68 2.17
C ASP A 219 -14.39 -7.13 3.39
N ALA A 220 -13.61 -6.04 3.25
CA ALA A 220 -12.84 -5.48 4.38
C ALA A 220 -13.58 -4.38 5.16
N CYS A 221 -14.73 -3.90 4.70
CA CYS A 221 -15.53 -2.92 5.44
C CYS A 221 -17.02 -3.12 5.16
N GLY A 222 -17.78 -3.35 6.23
CA GLY A 222 -19.24 -3.37 6.18
C GLY A 222 -19.81 -2.09 5.56
N ARG A 223 -20.73 -2.30 4.61
CA ARG A 223 -21.68 -1.32 4.03
C ARG A 223 -21.07 -0.03 3.44
N GLY A 224 -20.74 -0.12 2.15
CA GLY A 224 -21.25 0.77 1.12
C GLY A 224 -20.95 2.26 1.22
N ARG A 225 -19.94 2.70 0.47
CA ARG A 225 -20.02 3.91 -0.39
C ARG A 225 -18.82 3.92 -1.36
N ASN A 226 -19.13 4.00 -2.65
CA ASN A 226 -18.14 4.12 -3.73
C ASN A 226 -17.72 5.60 -3.84
N THR A 227 -16.45 5.90 -3.60
CA THR A 227 -15.80 7.12 -4.11
C THR A 227 -14.47 6.73 -4.75
N PRO A 228 -14.19 7.13 -6.01
CA PRO A 228 -12.91 6.85 -6.64
C PRO A 228 -11.83 7.78 -6.08
N SER A 229 -10.79 7.23 -5.48
CA SER A 229 -9.50 7.90 -5.31
C SER A 229 -8.45 7.16 -6.14
N THR A 230 -7.61 7.91 -6.87
CA THR A 230 -6.47 7.36 -7.61
C THR A 230 -5.44 6.86 -6.60
N GLN A 231 -5.28 5.54 -6.48
CA GLN A 231 -4.36 4.91 -5.53
C GLN A 231 -3.21 4.26 -6.30
N ALA A 232 -1.97 4.63 -5.96
CA ALA A 232 -0.79 3.93 -6.43
C ALA A 232 -0.46 2.77 -5.48
N ILE A 233 -0.74 1.55 -5.91
CA ILE A 233 -0.46 0.30 -5.19
C ILE A 233 0.48 -0.51 -6.07
N THR A 234 1.62 -0.97 -5.53
CA THR A 234 2.56 -1.83 -6.27
C THR A 234 2.86 -3.11 -5.50
N LEU A 235 2.56 -4.25 -6.11
CA LEU A 235 2.95 -5.57 -5.63
C LEU A 235 4.29 -5.95 -6.28
N TRP A 236 5.26 -6.37 -5.46
CA TRP A 236 6.60 -6.76 -5.93
C TRP A 236 6.88 -8.22 -5.62
N GLN A 237 7.66 -8.87 -6.48
CA GLN A 237 8.04 -10.28 -6.39
C GLN A 237 9.46 -10.51 -6.94
N LYS A 238 10.20 -11.46 -6.36
CA LYS A 238 11.49 -11.94 -6.88
C LYS A 238 11.26 -13.04 -7.91
N LEU A 239 11.72 -12.83 -9.15
CA LEU A 239 11.72 -13.87 -10.18
C LEU A 239 12.85 -14.87 -9.90
N THR A 240 12.52 -16.15 -9.75
CA THR A 240 13.50 -17.22 -9.72
C THR A 240 13.79 -17.69 -11.14
N THR A 241 15.04 -17.56 -11.59
CA THR A 241 15.52 -18.16 -12.83
C THR A 241 15.64 -19.68 -12.65
N LEU A 242 15.06 -20.44 -13.58
CA LEU A 242 15.36 -21.86 -13.80
C LEU A 242 16.80 -22.03 -14.29
#